data_AF-F0Y006-F1
#
_entry.id   AF-F0Y006-F1
#
_cell.length_a   1.000
_cell.length_b   1.000
_cell.length_c   1.000
_cell.angle_alpha   90.00
_cell.angle_beta   90.00
_cell.angle_gamma   90.00
#
_symmetry.space_group_name_H-M   'P 1'
#
loop_
_entity.id
_entity.type
_entity.pdbx_description
1 polymer ?
#
loop_
_entity_poly.entity_id
_entity_poly.type
_entity_poly.pdbx_seq_one_letter_code
_entity_poly.pdbx_strand_id
1 'polypeptide(L)'
;MNKLVLALSLSTASAFVGPSVVSTPTVVEGAKDELVALAESNTDALGSAIGFWDPLGASDLDFFGLELSGRLPAGATVGYLRHAEIKHGRVAMAAFVGYCIQANGIHFPWTPYPGFEEGLSPPEQWAAIPAAGKWQFLVFIGILEALGESFAPGEHYMAGGRPGVFPSLKEPNEEMLSKGVYPFHGFPLDLYDPFGTFANRSPEDKERGLRVEVNNGRLAMLGIFSFISEQKVPGAVPALSGIVKPLPDLEIMGPFVGTDGLQHIFG
;
A
#
# COMPACT_ATOMS: atom_id res chain seq x y z
N MET A 1 39.97 -72.41 -7.97
CA MET A 1 40.77 -71.50 -8.81
C MET A 1 39.84 -70.56 -9.56
N ASN A 2 39.85 -69.28 -9.15
CA ASN A 2 39.79 -68.06 -9.97
C ASN A 2 38.77 -67.98 -11.12
N LYS A 3 37.72 -67.16 -11.03
CA LYS A 3 37.64 -65.66 -11.21
C LYS A 3 36.99 -65.36 -12.58
N LEU A 4 36.31 -64.20 -12.67
CA LEU A 4 35.52 -63.64 -13.80
C LEU A 4 34.03 -64.08 -13.81
N VAL A 5 33.01 -63.22 -13.78
CA VAL A 5 32.85 -61.78 -14.07
C VAL A 5 31.70 -61.22 -13.21
N LEU A 6 31.95 -60.15 -12.45
CA LEU A 6 30.91 -59.33 -11.82
C LEU A 6 31.29 -57.86 -12.04
N ALA A 7 30.74 -57.23 -13.10
CA ALA A 7 30.88 -55.79 -13.34
C ALA A 7 29.89 -55.32 -14.41
N LEU A 8 28.65 -54.98 -14.01
CA LEU A 8 27.75 -54.19 -14.84
C LEU A 8 26.70 -53.47 -13.97
N SER A 9 27.18 -52.54 -13.13
CA SER A 9 26.32 -51.56 -12.46
C SER A 9 27.08 -50.27 -12.20
N LEU A 10 27.56 -49.63 -13.28
CA LEU A 10 28.11 -48.28 -13.27
C LEU A 10 27.69 -47.61 -14.59
N SER A 11 26.40 -47.26 -14.66
CA SER A 11 25.90 -46.29 -15.64
C SER A 11 25.29 -45.15 -14.85
N THR A 12 26.00 -44.04 -14.84
CA THR A 12 25.63 -42.75 -14.28
C THR A 12 24.29 -42.28 -14.82
N ALA A 13 23.26 -42.25 -13.97
CA ALA A 13 22.02 -41.54 -14.24
C ALA A 13 22.27 -40.04 -14.00
N SER A 14 22.87 -39.36 -14.98
CA SER A 14 22.91 -37.91 -15.06
C SER A 14 22.50 -37.52 -16.47
N ALA A 15 21.25 -37.09 -16.63
CA ALA A 15 20.76 -36.22 -17.71
C ALA A 15 19.23 -36.31 -17.80
N PHE A 16 18.52 -35.64 -16.89
CA PHE A 16 17.23 -35.00 -17.20
C PHE A 16 17.08 -33.81 -16.24
N VAL A 17 17.94 -32.80 -16.41
CA VAL A 17 17.60 -31.45 -15.97
C VAL A 17 16.80 -30.86 -17.12
N GLY A 18 15.48 -30.80 -16.97
CA GLY A 18 14.64 -30.04 -17.89
C GLY A 18 15.12 -28.58 -17.90
N PRO A 19 14.96 -27.83 -19.01
CA PRO A 19 15.35 -26.44 -19.05
C PRO A 19 14.70 -25.72 -17.87
N SER A 20 15.52 -25.20 -16.97
CA SER A 20 15.10 -24.21 -15.98
C SER A 20 14.42 -23.11 -16.78
N VAL A 21 13.15 -22.83 -16.48
CA VAL A 21 12.46 -21.67 -17.03
C VAL A 21 13.23 -20.46 -16.49
N VAL A 22 14.18 -19.97 -17.28
CA VAL A 22 14.72 -18.63 -17.11
C VAL A 22 13.53 -17.74 -17.39
N SER A 23 12.97 -17.13 -16.35
CA SER A 23 12.04 -16.02 -16.52
C SER A 23 12.79 -14.95 -17.30
N THR A 24 12.51 -14.86 -18.60
CA THR A 24 12.94 -13.73 -19.40
C THR A 24 12.47 -12.46 -18.71
N PRO A 25 13.36 -11.50 -18.39
CA PRO A 25 12.91 -10.18 -18.00
C PRO A 25 12.11 -9.63 -19.16
N THR A 26 10.81 -9.40 -18.95
CA THR A 26 9.96 -8.73 -19.92
C THR A 26 10.59 -7.38 -20.21
N VAL A 27 11.01 -7.15 -21.45
CA VAL A 27 11.59 -5.87 -21.87
C VAL A 27 10.50 -4.81 -21.69
N VAL A 28 10.78 -3.85 -20.80
CA VAL A 28 9.82 -2.88 -20.25
C VAL A 28 9.60 -1.68 -21.20
N GLU A 29 9.53 -1.91 -22.51
CA GLU A 29 9.00 -0.93 -23.45
C GLU A 29 7.46 -0.89 -23.43
N GLY A 30 6.81 -1.83 -22.71
CA GLY A 30 5.35 -1.97 -22.66
C GLY A 30 4.67 -1.49 -21.38
N ALA A 31 5.36 -0.86 -20.40
CA ALA A 31 4.69 -0.52 -19.12
C ALA A 31 3.53 0.47 -19.28
N LYS A 32 3.66 1.44 -20.20
CA LYS A 32 2.56 2.34 -20.56
C LYS A 32 1.49 1.61 -21.37
N ASP A 33 1.87 0.75 -22.30
CA ASP A 33 0.91 -0.06 -23.07
C ASP A 33 0.11 -1.00 -22.16
N GLU A 34 0.73 -1.57 -21.13
CA GLU A 34 0.08 -2.35 -20.07
C GLU A 34 -0.87 -1.48 -19.23
N LEU A 35 -0.51 -0.23 -18.95
CA LEU A 35 -1.36 0.73 -18.24
C LEU A 35 -2.60 1.09 -19.08
N VAL A 36 -2.40 1.35 -20.38
CA VAL A 36 -3.48 1.62 -21.34
C VAL A 36 -4.38 0.40 -21.48
N ALA A 37 -3.81 -0.78 -21.70
CA ALA A 37 -4.55 -2.02 -21.78
C ALA A 37 -5.33 -2.31 -20.50
N LEU A 38 -4.76 -2.02 -19.33
CA LEU A 38 -5.45 -2.16 -18.04
C LEU A 38 -6.64 -1.19 -17.95
N ALA A 39 -6.46 0.07 -18.35
CA ALA A 39 -7.53 1.06 -18.36
C ALA A 39 -8.66 0.68 -19.33
N GLU A 40 -8.33 0.22 -20.53
CA GLU A 40 -9.29 -0.21 -21.56
C GLU A 40 -9.98 -1.54 -21.20
N SER A 41 -9.28 -2.42 -20.49
CA SER A 41 -9.86 -3.69 -20.02
C SER A 41 -10.90 -3.47 -18.92
N ASN A 42 -10.92 -2.30 -18.30
CA ASN A 42 -11.83 -2.00 -17.20
C ASN A 42 -13.25 -1.80 -17.74
N THR A 43 -14.15 -2.71 -17.36
CA THR A 43 -15.54 -2.74 -17.84
C THR A 43 -16.49 -1.86 -17.04
N ASP A 44 -15.97 -1.07 -16.10
CA ASP A 44 -16.78 -0.13 -15.33
C ASP A 44 -17.23 1.07 -16.18
N ALA A 45 -18.14 1.86 -15.63
CA ALA A 45 -18.66 3.05 -16.29
C ALA A 45 -17.56 4.07 -16.63
N LEU A 46 -16.45 4.07 -15.89
CA LEU A 46 -15.32 4.98 -16.09
C LEU A 46 -14.42 4.53 -17.23
N GLY A 47 -14.07 3.25 -17.29
CA GLY A 47 -13.29 2.64 -18.38
C GLY A 47 -14.05 2.65 -19.70
N SER A 48 -15.36 2.40 -19.66
CA SER A 48 -16.21 2.47 -20.85
C SER A 48 -16.50 3.89 -21.36
N ALA A 49 -16.48 4.91 -20.49
CA ALA A 49 -16.77 6.30 -20.88
C ALA A 49 -15.52 7.15 -21.13
N ILE A 50 -14.49 7.01 -20.29
CA ILE A 50 -13.28 7.86 -20.27
C ILE A 50 -12.09 7.12 -20.90
N GLY A 51 -12.01 5.79 -20.74
CA GLY A 51 -10.87 5.01 -21.21
C GLY A 51 -9.58 5.37 -20.48
N PHE A 52 -8.46 5.41 -21.21
CA PHE A 52 -7.18 5.84 -20.67
C PHE A 52 -7.17 7.35 -20.37
N TRP A 53 -6.97 7.71 -19.10
CA TRP A 53 -7.00 9.10 -18.63
C TRP A 53 -5.61 9.56 -18.16
N ASP A 54 -4.92 10.30 -19.02
CA ASP A 54 -3.67 11.00 -18.68
C ASP A 54 -3.63 12.39 -19.31
N PRO A 55 -4.33 13.38 -18.74
CA PRO A 55 -4.35 14.74 -19.28
C PRO A 55 -3.05 15.51 -19.04
N LEU A 56 -2.19 15.06 -18.12
CA LEU A 56 -0.94 15.74 -17.76
C LEU A 56 0.29 15.13 -18.46
N GLY A 57 0.13 14.00 -19.16
CA GLY A 57 1.26 13.24 -19.71
C GLY A 57 2.17 12.71 -18.61
N ALA A 58 1.65 12.52 -17.40
CA ALA A 58 2.45 12.16 -16.24
C ALA A 58 3.03 10.74 -16.36
N SER A 59 2.38 9.87 -17.16
CA SER A 59 2.87 8.52 -17.44
C SER A 59 4.12 8.49 -18.35
N ASP A 60 4.41 9.59 -19.05
CA ASP A 60 5.57 9.73 -19.96
C ASP A 60 6.78 10.41 -19.30
N LEU A 61 6.64 10.88 -18.05
CA LEU A 61 7.71 11.59 -17.35
C LEU A 61 8.66 10.60 -16.67
N ASP A 62 9.94 10.96 -16.58
CA ASP A 62 10.90 10.32 -15.67
C ASP A 62 11.08 11.21 -14.45
N PHE A 63 10.32 10.95 -13.38
CA PHE A 63 10.31 11.82 -12.19
C PHE A 63 11.64 11.89 -11.46
N PHE A 64 12.46 10.85 -11.56
CA PHE A 64 13.66 10.70 -10.73
C PHE A 64 14.95 10.65 -11.57
N GLY A 65 14.86 10.75 -12.90
CA GLY A 65 16.01 10.59 -13.80
C GLY A 65 16.58 9.17 -13.78
N LEU A 66 15.84 8.19 -13.24
CA LEU A 66 16.35 6.84 -12.99
C LEU A 66 16.25 5.95 -14.23
N GLU A 67 15.32 6.26 -15.14
CA GLU A 67 15.19 5.60 -16.42
C GLU A 67 16.22 6.16 -17.40
N LEU A 68 16.35 7.49 -17.45
CA LEU A 68 17.34 8.18 -18.29
C LEU A 68 18.78 7.81 -17.92
N SER A 69 19.06 7.61 -16.63
CA SER A 69 20.38 7.19 -16.16
C SER A 69 20.68 5.70 -16.38
N GLY A 70 19.71 4.91 -16.86
CA GLY A 70 19.84 3.45 -17.04
C GLY A 70 19.95 2.66 -15.73
N ARG A 71 19.65 3.29 -14.59
CA ARG A 71 19.70 2.64 -13.27
C ARG A 71 18.47 1.77 -13.01
N LEU A 72 17.34 2.11 -13.63
CA LEU A 72 16.10 1.34 -13.60
C LEU A 72 15.62 1.08 -15.03
N PRO A 73 14.80 0.02 -15.24
CA PRO A 73 14.20 -0.22 -16.55
C PRO A 73 13.25 0.91 -16.94
N ALA A 74 13.01 1.05 -18.25
CA ALA A 74 11.93 1.91 -18.76
C ALA A 74 10.60 1.56 -18.07
N GLY A 75 9.75 2.53 -17.76
CA GLY A 75 8.47 2.28 -17.08
C GLY A 75 8.54 2.13 -15.56
N ALA A 76 9.69 2.38 -14.94
CA ALA A 76 9.83 2.49 -13.48
C ALA A 76 8.89 3.56 -12.88
N THR A 77 8.67 4.65 -13.60
CA THR A 77 7.76 5.73 -13.22
C THR A 77 6.30 5.27 -13.23
N VAL A 78 5.90 4.48 -14.23
CA VAL A 78 4.56 3.88 -14.27
C VAL A 78 4.37 2.91 -13.09
N GLY A 79 5.37 2.08 -12.79
CA GLY A 79 5.36 1.20 -11.61
C GLY A 79 5.21 1.97 -10.30
N TYR A 80 5.95 3.07 -10.14
CA TYR A 80 5.85 3.98 -9.00
C TYR A 80 4.46 4.62 -8.88
N LEU A 81 3.92 5.18 -9.97
CA LEU A 81 2.61 5.83 -10.00
C LEU A 81 1.48 4.85 -9.61
N ARG A 82 1.50 3.64 -10.17
CA ARG A 82 0.52 2.60 -9.82
C ARG A 82 0.63 2.18 -8.36
N HIS A 83 1.85 2.05 -7.84
CA HIS A 83 2.05 1.72 -6.44
C HIS A 83 1.56 2.82 -5.50
N ALA A 84 1.85 4.08 -5.85
CA ALA A 84 1.39 5.25 -5.11
C ALA A 84 -0.15 5.34 -5.09
N GLU A 85 -0.81 5.15 -6.23
CA GLU A 85 -2.29 5.15 -6.31
C GLU A 85 -2.91 4.09 -5.38
N ILE A 86 -2.38 2.87 -5.39
CA ILE A 86 -2.87 1.78 -4.54
C ILE A 86 -2.63 2.09 -3.06
N LYS A 87 -1.44 2.59 -2.68
CA LYS A 87 -1.15 3.01 -1.30
C LYS A 87 -2.13 4.07 -0.81
N HIS A 88 -2.32 5.15 -1.58
CA HIS A 88 -3.28 6.21 -1.25
C HIS A 88 -4.71 5.67 -1.16
N GLY A 89 -5.09 4.75 -2.06
CA GLY A 89 -6.43 4.17 -2.09
C GLY A 89 -6.71 3.32 -0.86
N ARG A 90 -5.76 2.47 -0.46
CA ARG A 90 -5.86 1.65 0.76
C ARG A 90 -5.99 2.49 2.02
N VAL A 91 -5.15 3.51 2.15
CA VAL A 91 -5.20 4.44 3.29
C VAL A 91 -6.51 5.21 3.29
N ALA A 92 -6.98 5.69 2.13
CA ALA A 92 -8.24 6.41 2.01
C ALA A 92 -9.46 5.55 2.35
N MET A 93 -9.49 4.27 1.94
CA MET A 93 -10.56 3.34 2.30
C MET A 93 -10.62 3.13 3.82
N ALA A 94 -9.48 2.89 4.47
CA ALA A 94 -9.41 2.75 5.93
C ALA A 94 -9.80 4.05 6.64
N ALA A 95 -9.34 5.20 6.15
CA ALA A 95 -9.65 6.52 6.69
C ALA A 95 -11.15 6.84 6.58
N PHE A 96 -11.78 6.54 5.44
CA PHE A 96 -13.21 6.77 5.23
C PHE A 96 -14.06 5.96 6.21
N VAL A 97 -13.79 4.65 6.34
CA VAL A 97 -14.50 3.78 7.28
C VAL A 97 -14.26 4.23 8.73
N GLY A 98 -13.00 4.51 9.09
CA GLY A 98 -12.65 5.00 10.43
C GLY A 98 -13.33 6.32 10.77
N TYR A 99 -13.38 7.26 9.81
CA TYR A 99 -14.08 8.52 9.94
C TYR A 99 -15.58 8.31 10.20
N CYS A 100 -16.25 7.46 9.40
CA CYS A 100 -17.66 7.16 9.60
C CYS A 100 -17.95 6.53 10.97
N ILE A 101 -17.11 5.58 11.42
CA ILE A 101 -17.28 4.94 12.74
C ILE A 101 -17.16 5.97 13.86
N GLN A 102 -16.08 6.77 13.84
CA GLN A 102 -15.82 7.78 14.87
C GLN A 102 -16.85 8.92 14.86
N ALA A 103 -17.28 9.38 13.67
CA ALA A 103 -18.27 10.43 13.53
C ALA A 103 -19.66 10.00 14.04
N ASN A 104 -20.00 8.70 13.96
CA ASN A 104 -21.21 8.13 14.56
C ASN A 104 -21.09 7.89 16.08
N GLY A 105 -19.97 8.29 16.70
CA GLY A 105 -19.74 8.11 18.13
C GLY A 105 -19.47 6.67 18.55
N ILE A 106 -19.14 5.78 17.59
CA ILE A 106 -18.76 4.41 17.92
C ILE A 106 -17.28 4.41 18.29
N HIS A 107 -17.01 4.11 19.56
CA HIS A 107 -15.66 3.96 20.10
C HIS A 107 -15.52 2.65 20.87
N PHE A 108 -14.29 2.32 21.26
CA PHE A 108 -14.04 1.16 22.10
C PHE A 108 -14.74 1.31 23.46
N PRO A 109 -15.15 0.18 24.09
CA PRO A 109 -15.83 0.21 25.39
C PRO A 109 -14.87 0.52 26.56
N TRP A 110 -13.58 0.70 26.30
CA TRP A 110 -12.57 1.18 27.24
C TRP A 110 -11.99 2.51 26.74
N THR A 111 -11.39 3.28 27.66
CA THR A 111 -10.72 4.54 27.34
C THR A 111 -9.56 4.30 26.36
N PRO A 112 -9.63 4.80 25.10
CA PRO A 112 -8.62 4.49 24.09
C PRO A 112 -7.26 5.14 24.37
N TYR A 113 -7.28 6.34 24.96
CA TYR A 113 -6.10 7.09 25.37
C TYR A 113 -6.42 8.02 26.55
N PRO A 114 -5.42 8.42 27.35
CA PRO A 114 -5.62 9.35 28.45
C PRO A 114 -6.21 10.69 27.95
N GLY A 115 -7.29 11.15 28.56
CA GLY A 115 -7.96 12.39 28.14
C GLY A 115 -8.92 12.24 26.95
N PHE A 116 -9.40 11.02 26.68
CA PHE A 116 -10.45 10.80 25.67
C PHE A 116 -11.74 11.55 26.02
N GLU A 117 -12.25 12.31 25.05
CA GLU A 117 -13.50 13.05 25.13
C GLU A 117 -14.47 12.56 24.06
N GLU A 118 -15.70 12.24 24.48
CA GLU A 118 -16.76 11.79 23.58
C GLU A 118 -17.38 12.97 22.81
N GLY A 119 -17.85 12.69 21.58
CA GLY A 119 -18.60 13.66 20.79
C GLY A 119 -17.76 14.67 20.00
N LEU A 120 -16.43 14.65 20.13
CA LEU A 120 -15.51 15.38 19.24
C LEU A 120 -15.60 14.85 17.80
N SER A 121 -15.38 15.72 16.82
CA SER A 121 -15.22 15.27 15.43
C SER A 121 -13.94 14.43 15.26
N PRO A 122 -13.85 13.53 14.27
CA PRO A 122 -12.66 12.69 14.09
C PRO A 122 -11.32 13.46 14.06
N PRO A 123 -11.20 14.63 13.39
CA PRO A 123 -9.96 15.41 13.44
C PRO A 123 -9.67 16.03 14.82
N GLU A 124 -10.69 16.42 15.57
CA GLU A 124 -10.53 16.89 16.96
C GLU A 124 -10.11 15.75 17.90
N GLN A 125 -10.62 14.53 17.67
CA GLN A 125 -10.17 13.34 18.40
C GLN A 125 -8.68 13.10 18.15
N TRP A 126 -8.20 13.24 16.91
CA TRP A 126 -6.77 13.18 16.60
C TRP A 126 -5.98 14.26 17.35
N ALA A 127 -6.51 15.49 17.41
CA ALA A 127 -5.87 16.59 18.13
C ALA A 127 -5.70 16.27 19.63
N ALA A 128 -6.70 15.64 20.24
CA ALA A 128 -6.72 15.25 21.64
C ALA A 128 -5.77 14.08 22.01
N ILE A 129 -5.27 13.31 21.03
CA ILE A 129 -4.32 12.22 21.32
C ILE A 129 -3.00 12.80 21.87
N PRO A 130 -2.49 12.30 23.00
CA PRO A 130 -1.21 12.73 23.56
C PRO A 130 -0.05 12.57 22.56
N ALA A 131 0.94 13.48 22.62
CA ALA A 131 2.07 13.48 21.68
C ALA A 131 2.83 12.15 21.62
N ALA A 132 2.99 11.47 22.76
CA ALA A 132 3.61 10.15 22.82
C ALA A 132 2.86 9.09 21.99
N GLY A 133 1.52 9.12 22.01
CA GLY A 133 0.68 8.24 21.20
C GLY A 133 0.80 8.52 19.71
N LYS A 134 0.86 9.80 19.33
CA LYS A 134 1.11 10.23 17.94
C LYS A 134 2.47 9.74 17.45
N TRP A 135 3.53 9.91 18.24
CA TRP A 135 4.87 9.41 17.91
C TRP A 135 4.91 7.89 17.77
N GLN A 136 4.31 7.16 18.72
CA GLN A 136 4.24 5.71 18.65
C GLN A 136 3.57 5.24 17.35
N PHE A 137 2.44 5.88 16.98
CA PHE A 137 1.74 5.58 15.74
C PHE A 137 2.59 5.89 14.50
N LEU A 138 3.17 7.09 14.42
CA LEU A 138 3.99 7.51 13.27
C LEU A 138 5.24 6.65 13.09
N VAL A 139 5.93 6.31 14.17
CA VAL A 139 7.10 5.41 14.14
C VAL A 139 6.68 4.01 13.70
N PHE A 140 5.56 3.49 14.22
CA PHE A 140 5.06 2.19 13.82
C PHE A 140 4.73 2.13 12.32
N ILE A 141 4.01 3.13 11.79
CA ILE A 141 3.74 3.24 10.35
C ILE A 141 5.05 3.40 9.57
N GLY A 142 6.01 4.19 10.06
CA GLY A 142 7.33 4.35 9.44
C GLY A 142 8.10 3.03 9.32
N ILE A 143 8.04 2.17 10.34
CA ILE A 143 8.63 0.82 10.29
C ILE A 143 7.90 -0.03 9.24
N LEU A 144 6.57 0.00 9.21
CA LEU A 144 5.80 -0.77 8.22
C LEU A 144 6.08 -0.32 6.77
N GLU A 145 6.18 0.98 6.52
CA GLU A 145 6.59 1.52 5.21
C GLU A 145 8.02 1.09 4.86
N ALA A 146 8.97 1.21 5.78
CA ALA A 146 10.36 0.82 5.55
C ALA A 146 10.51 -0.67 5.22
N LEU A 147 9.75 -1.53 5.91
CA LEU A 147 9.65 -2.97 5.64
C LEU A 147 8.90 -3.23 4.33
N GLY A 148 7.86 -2.47 4.04
CA GLY A 148 7.10 -2.54 2.78
C GLY A 148 7.97 -2.26 1.55
N GLU A 149 9.01 -1.44 1.67
CA GLU A 149 9.99 -1.19 0.60
C GLU A 149 11.14 -2.23 0.54
N SER A 150 11.16 -3.22 1.44
CA SER A 150 12.19 -4.28 1.46
C SER A 150 11.82 -5.44 0.55
N PHE A 151 11.88 -5.22 -0.77
CA PHE A 151 11.69 -6.28 -1.75
C PHE A 151 13.00 -7.00 -2.06
N ALA A 152 12.91 -8.29 -2.39
CA ALA A 152 14.05 -9.01 -2.94
C ALA A 152 14.49 -8.41 -4.29
N PRO A 153 15.76 -8.59 -4.70
CA PRO A 153 16.25 -8.06 -5.97
C PRO A 153 15.39 -8.46 -7.16
N GLY A 154 14.94 -7.48 -7.95
CA GLY A 154 14.08 -7.68 -9.12
C GLY A 154 12.58 -7.76 -8.84
N GLU A 155 12.15 -7.82 -7.57
CA GLU A 155 10.73 -7.85 -7.19
C GLU A 155 10.16 -6.47 -6.84
N HIS A 156 11.01 -5.44 -6.81
CA HIS A 156 10.59 -4.08 -6.53
C HIS A 156 9.67 -3.56 -7.65
N TYR A 157 8.59 -2.84 -7.30
CA TYR A 157 7.60 -2.36 -8.26
C TYR A 157 8.16 -1.38 -9.31
N MET A 158 9.26 -0.68 -9.01
CA MET A 158 10.01 0.14 -9.98
C MET A 158 11.01 -0.65 -10.84
N ALA A 159 11.23 -1.93 -10.54
CA ALA A 159 12.16 -2.82 -11.24
C ALA A 159 11.43 -3.91 -12.05
N GLY A 160 10.12 -3.76 -12.28
CA GLY A 160 9.28 -4.75 -12.98
C GLY A 160 8.48 -5.67 -12.05
N GLY A 161 8.57 -5.47 -10.73
CA GLY A 161 7.73 -6.14 -9.75
C GLY A 161 6.26 -5.73 -9.79
N ARG A 162 5.39 -6.53 -9.17
CA ARG A 162 3.95 -6.25 -9.14
C ARG A 162 3.63 -5.09 -8.19
N PRO A 163 3.03 -3.97 -8.65
CA PRO A 163 2.65 -2.87 -7.78
C PRO A 163 1.59 -3.31 -6.75
N GLY A 164 1.74 -2.85 -5.51
CA GLY A 164 0.74 -3.05 -4.45
C GLY A 164 0.88 -4.36 -3.67
N VAL A 165 1.92 -5.15 -3.94
CA VAL A 165 2.31 -6.28 -3.10
C VAL A 165 2.97 -5.75 -1.82
N PHE A 166 2.65 -6.35 -0.68
CA PHE A 166 3.35 -6.11 0.58
C PHE A 166 4.15 -7.38 0.91
N PRO A 167 5.46 -7.32 1.18
CA PRO A 167 6.23 -8.53 1.48
C PRO A 167 5.79 -9.14 2.82
N SER A 168 5.90 -10.46 2.98
CA SER A 168 5.43 -11.14 4.19
C SER A 168 6.16 -10.63 5.43
N LEU A 169 5.38 -10.28 6.46
CA LEU A 169 5.92 -9.89 7.76
C LEU A 169 6.19 -11.11 8.63
N LYS A 170 5.42 -12.18 8.46
CA LYS A 170 5.60 -13.41 9.22
C LYS A 170 6.90 -14.14 8.82
N GLU A 171 7.22 -14.12 7.53
CA GLU A 171 8.41 -14.75 6.96
C GLU A 171 9.30 -13.68 6.31
N PRO A 172 10.13 -12.96 7.09
CA PRO A 172 10.90 -11.83 6.59
C PRO A 172 12.01 -12.29 5.64
N ASN A 173 12.21 -11.52 4.56
CA ASN A 173 13.30 -11.74 3.63
C ASN A 173 14.63 -11.13 4.15
N GLU A 174 15.74 -11.45 3.48
CA GLU A 174 17.08 -10.96 3.87
C GLU A 174 17.17 -9.43 3.87
N GLU A 175 16.48 -8.76 2.95
CA GLU A 175 16.45 -7.29 2.84
C GLU A 175 15.67 -6.62 4.00
N MET A 176 14.63 -7.25 4.51
CA MET A 176 13.93 -6.80 5.72
C MET A 176 14.82 -6.90 6.95
N LEU A 177 15.57 -8.00 7.06
CA LEU A 177 16.48 -8.24 8.17
C LEU A 177 17.71 -7.32 8.10
N SER A 178 18.22 -7.04 6.90
CA SER A 178 19.40 -6.19 6.69
C SER A 178 19.16 -4.73 7.12
N LYS A 179 17.92 -4.22 6.99
CA LYS A 179 17.56 -2.85 7.40
C LYS A 179 17.57 -2.63 8.92
N GLY A 180 17.60 -3.68 9.74
CA GLY A 180 17.69 -3.57 11.20
C GLY A 180 16.49 -2.90 11.89
N VAL A 181 15.40 -2.62 11.16
CA VAL A 181 14.14 -2.04 11.69
C VAL A 181 13.09 -3.12 12.00
N TYR A 182 13.38 -4.38 11.66
CA TYR A 182 12.50 -5.50 11.94
C TYR A 182 12.45 -5.78 13.46
N PRO A 183 11.27 -5.87 14.08
CA PRO A 183 11.16 -6.07 15.53
C PRO A 183 11.85 -7.36 15.99
N PHE A 184 12.59 -7.30 17.10
CA PHE A 184 13.30 -8.46 17.67
C PHE A 184 12.36 -9.61 18.05
N HIS A 185 11.10 -9.31 18.36
CA HIS A 185 10.07 -10.29 18.70
C HIS A 185 9.33 -10.84 17.46
N GLY A 186 9.64 -10.34 16.27
CA GLY A 186 8.97 -10.69 15.00
C GLY A 186 7.50 -10.27 14.92
N PHE A 187 6.91 -10.46 13.74
CA PHE A 187 5.46 -10.29 13.55
C PHE A 187 4.75 -11.65 13.61
N PRO A 188 3.68 -11.79 14.40
CA PRO A 188 2.95 -13.05 14.52
C PRO A 188 2.04 -13.33 13.31
N LEU A 189 1.64 -12.27 12.58
CA LEU A 189 0.65 -12.31 11.50
C LEU A 189 1.12 -11.44 10.34
N ASP A 190 0.71 -11.80 9.13
CA ASP A 190 0.86 -10.93 7.97
C ASP A 190 -0.14 -9.77 8.02
N LEU A 191 0.24 -8.63 7.43
CA LEU A 191 -0.53 -7.39 7.50
C LEU A 191 -1.90 -7.50 6.80
N TYR A 192 -1.95 -8.11 5.62
CA TYR A 192 -3.16 -8.16 4.79
C TYR A 192 -3.92 -9.50 4.88
N ASP A 193 -3.21 -10.62 5.00
CA ASP A 193 -3.81 -11.95 5.15
C ASP A 193 -3.41 -12.63 6.47
N PRO A 194 -3.87 -12.11 7.62
CA PRO A 194 -3.47 -12.62 8.93
C PRO A 194 -3.85 -14.10 9.15
N PHE A 195 -4.85 -14.61 8.43
CA PHE A 195 -5.38 -15.96 8.60
C PHE A 195 -5.20 -16.88 7.37
N GLY A 196 -4.47 -16.44 6.35
CA GLY A 196 -4.24 -17.24 5.12
C GLY A 196 -5.51 -17.51 4.31
N THR A 197 -6.55 -16.68 4.47
CA THR A 197 -7.88 -16.90 3.89
C THR A 197 -7.93 -16.63 2.39
N PHE A 198 -6.93 -15.94 1.83
CA PHE A 198 -6.91 -15.56 0.41
C PHE A 198 -6.07 -16.48 -0.48
N ALA A 199 -5.47 -17.53 0.07
CA ALA A 199 -4.56 -18.44 -0.63
C ALA A 199 -5.19 -19.12 -1.87
N ASN A 200 -6.48 -19.45 -1.83
CA ASN A 200 -7.16 -20.29 -2.83
C ASN A 200 -7.96 -19.52 -3.90
N ARG A 201 -7.74 -18.21 -4.08
CA ARG A 201 -8.46 -17.43 -5.11
C ARG A 201 -7.98 -17.76 -6.52
N SER A 202 -8.94 -17.89 -7.45
CA SER A 202 -8.67 -18.08 -8.88
C SER A 202 -7.93 -16.86 -9.48
N PRO A 203 -7.20 -17.01 -10.59
CA PRO A 203 -6.54 -15.87 -11.25
C PRO A 203 -7.52 -14.77 -11.68
N GLU A 204 -8.68 -15.16 -12.18
CA GLU A 204 -9.76 -14.27 -12.62
C GLU A 204 -10.34 -13.47 -11.44
N ASP A 205 -10.55 -14.12 -10.29
CA ASP A 205 -11.02 -13.44 -9.07
C ASP A 205 -9.99 -12.45 -8.53
N LYS A 206 -8.70 -12.74 -8.68
CA LYS A 206 -7.61 -11.83 -8.28
C LYS A 206 -7.61 -10.60 -9.17
N GLU A 207 -7.70 -10.77 -10.48
CA GLU A 207 -7.74 -9.65 -11.43
C GLU A 207 -8.97 -8.75 -11.18
N ARG A 208 -10.14 -9.35 -11.01
CA ARG A 208 -11.35 -8.62 -10.62
C ARG A 208 -11.14 -7.87 -9.30
N GLY A 209 -10.55 -8.52 -8.30
CA GLY A 209 -10.27 -7.92 -6.99
C GLY A 209 -9.37 -6.69 -7.07
N LEU A 210 -8.33 -6.72 -7.92
CA LEU A 210 -7.42 -5.59 -8.13
C LEU A 210 -8.14 -4.38 -8.73
N ARG A 211 -9.06 -4.60 -9.69
CA ARG A 211 -9.86 -3.51 -10.28
C ARG A 211 -10.80 -2.90 -9.26
N VAL A 212 -11.48 -3.75 -8.49
CA VAL A 212 -12.37 -3.31 -7.40
C VAL A 212 -11.61 -2.48 -6.36
N GLU A 213 -10.40 -2.91 -5.99
CA GLU A 213 -9.54 -2.19 -5.06
C GLU A 213 -9.21 -0.78 -5.55
N VAL A 214 -8.75 -0.63 -6.80
CA VAL A 214 -8.39 0.68 -7.36
C VAL A 214 -9.61 1.60 -7.44
N ASN A 215 -10.74 1.10 -7.93
CA ASN A 215 -11.94 1.91 -8.09
C ASN A 215 -12.55 2.35 -6.74
N ASN A 216 -12.61 1.44 -5.77
CA ASN A 216 -13.04 1.79 -4.41
C ASN A 216 -12.05 2.73 -3.73
N GLY A 217 -10.74 2.55 -3.98
CA GLY A 217 -9.69 3.45 -3.52
C GLY A 217 -9.89 4.87 -4.04
N ARG A 218 -10.10 5.04 -5.36
CA ARG A 218 -10.39 6.33 -6.00
C ARG A 218 -11.62 7.00 -5.39
N LEU A 219 -12.70 6.24 -5.22
CA LEU A 219 -13.92 6.75 -4.60
C LEU A 219 -13.69 7.18 -3.14
N ALA A 220 -12.95 6.38 -2.37
CA ALA A 220 -12.65 6.69 -0.98
C ALA A 220 -11.76 7.93 -0.84
N MET A 221 -10.79 8.14 -1.75
CA MET A 221 -9.99 9.36 -1.79
C MET A 221 -10.87 10.60 -1.97
N LEU A 222 -11.79 10.59 -2.94
CA LEU A 222 -12.74 11.70 -3.12
C LEU A 222 -13.68 11.85 -1.91
N GLY A 223 -14.12 10.74 -1.33
CA GLY A 223 -15.00 10.72 -0.17
C GLY A 223 -14.38 11.40 1.05
N ILE A 224 -13.12 11.07 1.39
CA ILE A 224 -12.46 11.67 2.57
C ILE A 224 -12.18 13.16 2.36
N PHE A 225 -11.74 13.57 1.16
CA PHE A 225 -11.56 14.99 0.84
C PHE A 225 -12.88 15.76 0.86
N SER A 226 -14.00 15.12 0.50
CA SER A 226 -15.33 15.75 0.58
C SER A 226 -15.72 16.03 2.03
N PHE A 227 -15.50 15.09 2.95
CA PHE A 227 -15.74 15.32 4.38
C PHE A 227 -14.85 16.43 4.93
N ILE A 228 -13.54 16.35 4.68
CA ILE A 228 -12.55 17.32 5.15
C ILE A 228 -12.86 18.74 4.63
N SER A 229 -13.24 18.85 3.36
CA SER A 229 -13.56 20.15 2.75
C SER A 229 -14.81 20.77 3.35
N GLU A 230 -15.87 19.98 3.57
CA GLU A 230 -17.09 20.44 4.23
C GLU A 230 -16.83 20.84 5.69
N GLN A 231 -15.94 20.11 6.38
CA GLN A 231 -15.56 20.42 7.75
C GLN A 231 -14.84 21.77 7.88
N LYS A 232 -13.89 22.07 6.97
CA LYS A 232 -13.10 23.30 7.04
C LYS A 232 -13.83 24.50 6.41
N VAL A 233 -14.65 24.25 5.39
CA VAL A 233 -15.45 25.27 4.70
C VAL A 233 -16.90 24.79 4.63
N PRO A 234 -17.75 25.20 5.61
CA PRO A 234 -19.15 24.81 5.62
C PRO A 234 -19.88 25.19 4.32
N GLY A 235 -20.57 24.23 3.71
CA GLY A 235 -21.26 24.39 2.43
C GLY A 235 -20.39 24.14 1.19
N ALA A 236 -19.12 23.74 1.33
CA ALA A 236 -18.27 23.37 0.19
C ALA A 236 -18.79 22.14 -0.56
N VAL A 237 -19.46 21.22 0.13
CA VAL A 237 -20.09 20.04 -0.45
C VAL A 237 -21.58 20.07 -0.14
N PRO A 238 -22.44 20.54 -1.08
CA PRO A 238 -23.87 20.70 -0.83
C PRO A 238 -24.59 19.46 -0.30
N ALA A 239 -24.14 18.26 -0.72
CA ALA A 239 -24.71 16.99 -0.28
C ALA A 239 -24.40 16.63 1.19
N LEU A 240 -23.39 17.26 1.80
CA LEU A 240 -22.92 16.98 3.16
C LEU A 240 -23.23 18.12 4.16
N SER A 241 -23.83 19.20 3.67
CA SER A 241 -24.18 20.38 4.46
C SER A 241 -25.08 20.00 5.65
N GLY A 242 -24.62 20.32 6.86
CA GLY A 242 -25.34 20.07 8.12
C GLY A 242 -25.28 18.62 8.62
N ILE A 243 -24.63 17.71 7.89
CA ILE A 243 -24.39 16.33 8.34
C ILE A 243 -23.08 16.26 9.12
N VAL A 244 -22.05 16.95 8.63
CA VAL A 244 -20.71 16.91 9.20
C VAL A 244 -20.53 18.08 10.16
N LYS A 245 -19.96 17.81 11.34
CA LYS A 245 -19.64 18.85 12.31
C LYS A 245 -18.57 19.78 11.74
N PRO A 246 -18.80 21.10 11.69
CA PRO A 246 -17.77 22.07 11.32
C PRO A 246 -16.56 21.92 12.23
N LEU A 247 -15.38 21.97 11.63
CA LEU A 247 -14.14 21.91 12.39
C LEU A 247 -13.80 23.31 12.91
N PRO A 248 -13.35 23.45 14.17
CA PRO A 248 -12.73 24.69 14.64
C PRO A 248 -11.46 25.01 13.84
N ASP A 249 -10.74 26.07 14.20
CA ASP A 249 -9.49 26.45 13.52
C ASP A 249 -8.32 25.51 13.84
N LEU A 250 -8.49 24.25 13.43
CA LEU A 250 -7.55 23.16 13.51
C LEU A 250 -6.91 22.98 12.13
N GLU A 251 -5.59 22.80 12.11
CA GLU A 251 -4.85 22.43 10.91
C GLU A 251 -4.90 20.91 10.71
N ILE A 252 -5.53 20.47 9.63
CA ILE A 252 -5.79 19.04 9.37
C ILE A 252 -4.51 18.34 8.92
N MET A 253 -3.57 19.06 8.31
CA MET A 253 -2.29 18.51 7.85
C MET A 253 -1.20 18.56 8.92
N GLY A 254 -1.50 19.07 10.11
CA GLY A 254 -0.55 19.18 11.21
C GLY A 254 -0.56 17.92 12.09
N PRO A 255 0.50 17.10 12.12
CA PRO A 255 0.48 15.84 12.87
C PRO A 255 0.39 16.04 14.39
N PHE A 256 0.93 17.14 14.93
CA PHE A 256 1.01 17.44 16.37
C PHE A 256 0.13 18.60 16.81
N VAL A 257 -0.96 18.88 16.08
CA VAL A 257 -1.90 19.93 16.46
C VAL A 257 -2.67 19.53 17.72
N GLY A 258 -2.93 20.48 18.60
CA GLY A 258 -3.72 20.27 19.83
C GLY A 258 -3.00 19.61 20.99
N THR A 259 -1.75 19.18 20.82
CA THR A 259 -0.92 18.66 21.92
C THR A 259 -0.13 19.77 22.60
N ASP A 260 0.10 19.63 23.91
CA ASP A 260 0.97 20.47 24.75
C ASP A 260 2.44 20.40 24.30
N GLY A 261 2.73 20.87 23.09
CA GLY A 261 4.05 21.13 22.54
C GLY A 261 5.04 19.95 22.44
N LEU A 262 6.01 20.14 21.54
CA LEU A 262 7.32 19.48 21.62
C LEU A 262 8.13 19.91 22.87
N GLN A 263 7.55 20.78 23.71
CA GLN A 263 8.17 21.47 24.83
C GLN A 263 8.49 20.53 26.00
N HIS A 264 7.76 19.44 26.15
CA HIS A 264 8.03 18.42 27.18
C HIS A 264 8.99 17.31 26.71
N ILE A 265 9.31 17.25 25.42
CA ILE A 265 10.16 16.20 24.81
C ILE A 265 11.60 16.69 24.62
N PHE A 266 11.80 17.99 24.39
CA PHE A 266 13.11 18.61 24.19
C PHE A 266 13.48 19.64 25.28
N GLY A 267 12.82 19.58 26.44
CA GLY A 267 13.10 20.40 27.63
C GLY A 267 14.04 19.71 28.61
#